data_AF-A0A6L3A7P2-F1
#
_entry.id   AF-A0A6L3A7P2-F1
#
_cell.length_a   1.000
_cell.length_b   1.000
_cell.length_c   1.000
_cell.angle_alpha   90.00
_cell.angle_beta   90.00
_cell.angle_gamma   90.00
#
_symmetry.space_group_name_H-M   'P 1'
#
loop_
_entity.id
_entity.type
_entity.pdbx_description
1 polymer ?
#
loop_
_entity_poly.entity_id
_entity_poly.type
_entity_poly.pdbx_seq_one_letter_code
_entity_poly.pdbx_strand_id
1 'polypeptide(L)'
;MKSHTQRGWLLLLAAGVSGGAAGCGRDARLAGKHIRDVQVRAVEHFGIHLDAAASVEQVVEVLLRALHADVNAPTRADRDAAIDIQLDVCAAETLNRRKHDGQTREEWLYQVVSSWAAAVAHYLRGDESRLSAVLGSVVVVEHEDGGEPVAEARLTLADPADPRGGVYAIVRLVREGAAGDSVAEAAKFWRVSGIYFQPGRRPAPALDGIAARDGASDVRPADAPSRQGL
;
A
#
# COMPACT_ATOMS: atom_id res chain seq x y z
N MET A 1 56.14 -52.12 46.38
CA MET A 1 57.28 -51.54 45.65
C MET A 1 56.77 -50.80 44.43
N LYS A 2 57.07 -49.49 44.37
CA LYS A 2 57.06 -48.55 43.24
C LYS A 2 56.38 -48.99 41.92
N SER A 3 55.34 -48.27 41.49
CA SER A 3 55.50 -47.35 40.36
C SER A 3 54.39 -46.27 40.37
N HIS A 4 54.83 -45.02 40.51
CA HIS A 4 54.04 -43.84 40.21
C HIS A 4 54.17 -43.59 38.71
N THR A 5 53.04 -43.53 38.00
CA THR A 5 53.02 -43.03 36.63
C THR A 5 52.12 -41.79 36.60
N GLN A 6 52.73 -40.63 36.83
CA GLN A 6 52.13 -39.32 36.63
C GLN A 6 51.77 -39.17 35.14
N ARG A 7 50.47 -39.17 34.83
CA ARG A 7 49.96 -38.68 33.55
C ARG A 7 49.74 -37.17 33.66
N GLY A 8 50.71 -36.41 33.16
CA GLY A 8 50.57 -34.98 32.93
C GLY A 8 49.49 -34.74 31.88
N TRP A 9 48.44 -34.02 32.28
CA TRP A 9 47.41 -33.54 31.36
C TRP A 9 47.91 -32.24 30.73
N LEU A 10 48.27 -32.32 29.45
CA LEU A 10 48.45 -31.17 28.57
C LEU A 10 47.07 -30.53 28.33
N LEU A 11 46.83 -29.38 28.97
CA LEU A 11 45.75 -28.46 28.63
C LEU A 11 46.07 -27.84 27.27
N LEU A 12 45.56 -28.44 26.20
CA LEU A 12 45.37 -27.78 24.91
C LEU A 12 44.19 -26.81 25.05
N LEU A 13 44.51 -25.53 25.26
CA LEU A 13 43.58 -24.43 25.06
C LEU A 13 43.22 -24.40 23.57
N ALA A 14 42.14 -25.09 23.22
CA ALA A 14 41.46 -24.88 21.95
C ALA A 14 40.93 -23.44 21.97
N ALA A 15 41.65 -22.56 21.28
CA ALA A 15 41.12 -21.27 20.87
C ALA A 15 39.88 -21.55 20.01
N GLY A 16 38.71 -21.49 20.64
CA GLY A 16 37.43 -21.42 19.97
C GLY A 16 37.39 -20.11 19.19
N VAL A 17 37.90 -20.14 17.96
CA VAL A 17 37.48 -19.21 16.92
C VAL A 17 36.06 -19.62 16.59
N SER A 18 35.12 -19.14 17.41
CA SER A 18 33.70 -19.16 17.09
C SER A 18 33.56 -18.42 15.77
N GLY A 19 33.28 -19.17 14.72
CA GLY A 19 32.99 -18.62 13.41
C GLY A 19 31.90 -17.58 13.56
N GLY A 20 32.28 -16.31 13.45
CA GLY A 20 31.38 -15.22 13.11
C GLY A 20 30.91 -15.47 11.69
N ALA A 21 29.95 -16.39 11.53
CA ALA A 21 29.17 -16.51 10.32
C ALA A 21 28.49 -15.15 10.14
N ALA A 22 29.03 -14.40 9.18
CA ALA A 22 28.55 -13.11 8.76
C ALA A 22 27.04 -13.16 8.51
N GLY A 23 26.26 -12.58 9.41
CA GLY A 23 24.86 -12.19 9.21
C GLY A 23 24.69 -11.00 8.24
N CYS A 24 25.73 -10.66 7.47
CA CYS A 24 25.76 -9.50 6.57
C CYS A 24 24.72 -9.55 5.44
N GLY A 25 24.06 -10.69 5.20
CA GLY A 25 23.04 -10.79 4.16
C GLY A 25 21.64 -10.33 4.60
N ARG A 26 21.25 -10.61 5.85
CA ARG A 26 19.87 -10.39 6.34
C ARG A 26 19.69 -8.97 6.90
N ASP A 27 20.65 -8.51 7.71
CA ASP A 27 20.63 -7.14 8.25
C ASP A 27 20.75 -6.07 7.16
N ALA A 28 21.47 -6.35 6.06
CA ALA A 28 21.57 -5.42 4.94
C ALA A 28 20.23 -5.25 4.20
N ARG A 29 19.46 -6.33 4.03
CA ARG A 29 18.15 -6.31 3.34
C ARG A 29 17.08 -5.60 4.16
N LEU A 30 17.12 -5.74 5.47
CA LEU A 30 16.23 -5.04 6.39
C LEU A 30 16.74 -3.67 6.79
N ALA A 31 17.90 -3.25 6.26
CA ALA A 31 18.63 -2.06 6.69
C ALA A 31 18.64 -1.94 8.23
N GLY A 32 19.02 -3.00 8.94
CA GLY A 32 19.10 -3.06 10.41
C GLY A 32 17.78 -2.88 11.17
N LYS A 33 16.61 -2.92 10.50
CA LYS A 33 15.29 -2.84 11.16
C LYS A 33 14.80 -4.23 11.55
N HIS A 34 14.30 -4.37 12.77
CA HIS A 34 13.51 -5.53 13.15
C HIS A 34 12.07 -5.32 12.68
N ILE A 35 11.61 -6.16 11.75
CA ILE A 35 10.24 -6.13 11.26
C ILE A 35 9.41 -7.05 12.14
N ARG A 36 8.42 -6.48 12.85
CA ARG A 36 7.44 -7.25 13.61
C ARG A 36 6.61 -8.13 12.68
N ASP A 37 5.99 -9.15 13.24
CA ASP A 37 4.96 -9.89 12.51
C ASP A 37 3.79 -8.95 12.14
N VAL A 38 3.53 -8.83 10.84
CA VAL A 38 2.46 -7.99 10.30
C VAL A 38 1.20 -8.83 10.24
N GLN A 39 0.21 -8.47 11.06
CA GLN A 39 -1.08 -9.15 11.13
C GLN A 39 -2.21 -8.21 10.73
N VAL A 40 -3.19 -8.73 10.01
CA VAL A 40 -4.40 -7.98 9.67
C VAL A 40 -5.29 -7.92 10.90
N ARG A 41 -5.49 -6.72 11.45
CA ARG A 41 -6.30 -6.43 12.64
C ARG A 41 -6.74 -4.97 12.66
N ALA A 42 -7.70 -4.62 13.52
CA ALA A 42 -8.03 -3.21 13.75
C ALA A 42 -6.81 -2.45 14.29
N VAL A 43 -6.59 -1.24 13.78
CA VAL A 43 -5.49 -0.34 14.18
C VAL A 43 -6.00 1.08 14.34
N GLU A 44 -5.29 1.91 15.09
CA GLU A 44 -5.61 3.34 15.24
C GLU A 44 -4.36 4.17 15.01
N HIS A 45 -4.45 5.09 14.05
CA HIS A 45 -3.35 5.97 13.67
C HIS A 45 -3.89 7.35 13.37
N PHE A 46 -3.20 8.40 13.83
CA PHE A 46 -3.62 9.80 13.64
C PHE A 46 -5.05 10.10 14.12
N GLY A 47 -5.55 9.37 15.14
CA GLY A 47 -6.92 9.48 15.64
C GLY A 47 -8.00 8.85 14.75
N ILE A 48 -7.59 8.08 13.73
CA ILE A 48 -8.47 7.35 12.81
C ILE A 48 -8.43 5.87 13.16
N HIS A 49 -9.58 5.31 13.52
CA HIS A 49 -9.74 3.88 13.77
C HIS A 49 -10.02 3.12 12.46
N LEU A 50 -9.16 2.17 12.13
CA LEU A 50 -9.22 1.35 10.91
C LEU A 50 -9.64 -0.08 11.25
N ASP A 51 -10.95 -0.29 11.43
CA ASP A 51 -11.56 -1.61 11.62
C ASP A 51 -12.15 -2.17 10.31
N ALA A 52 -13.03 -3.18 10.41
CA ALA A 52 -13.67 -3.79 9.25
C ALA A 52 -14.73 -2.87 8.59
N ALA A 53 -15.25 -1.87 9.31
CA ALA A 53 -16.20 -0.89 8.81
C ALA A 53 -15.52 0.38 8.26
N ALA A 54 -14.20 0.52 8.43
CA ALA A 54 -13.43 1.63 7.88
C ALA A 54 -13.64 1.79 6.37
N SER A 55 -13.75 3.03 5.93
CA SER A 55 -13.83 3.40 4.52
C SER A 55 -12.48 3.33 3.82
N VAL A 56 -12.50 3.27 2.49
CA VAL A 56 -11.28 3.31 1.66
C VAL A 56 -10.53 4.62 1.89
N GLU A 57 -11.26 5.73 1.96
CA GLU A 57 -10.74 7.08 2.18
C GLU A 57 -9.97 7.17 3.50
N GLN A 58 -10.49 6.60 4.59
CA GLN A 58 -9.80 6.57 5.89
C GLN A 58 -8.48 5.80 5.83
N VAL A 59 -8.45 4.64 5.15
CA VAL A 59 -7.20 3.86 4.98
C VAL A 59 -6.19 4.64 4.13
N VAL A 60 -6.65 5.29 3.06
CA VAL A 60 -5.81 6.12 2.19
C VAL A 60 -5.29 7.35 2.93
N GLU A 61 -6.10 7.97 3.79
CA GLU A 61 -5.68 9.09 4.62
C GLU A 61 -4.53 8.69 5.56
N VAL A 62 -4.69 7.59 6.29
CA VAL A 62 -3.63 7.08 7.18
C VAL A 62 -2.37 6.74 6.38
N LEU A 63 -2.50 6.09 5.22
CA LEU A 63 -1.37 5.80 4.34
C LEU A 63 -0.64 7.09 3.92
N LEU A 64 -1.35 8.10 3.41
CA LEU A 64 -0.75 9.32 2.90
C LEU A 64 -0.08 10.15 4.01
N ARG A 65 -0.69 10.22 5.19
CA ARG A 65 -0.07 10.83 6.38
C ARG A 65 1.21 10.08 6.78
N ALA A 66 1.20 8.76 6.77
CA ALA A 66 2.39 7.95 7.07
C ALA A 66 3.50 8.13 6.02
N LEU A 67 3.15 8.19 4.73
CA LEU A 67 4.11 8.45 3.65
C LEU A 67 4.70 9.86 3.73
N HIS A 68 3.88 10.86 4.06
CA HIS A 68 4.35 12.23 4.28
C HIS A 68 5.31 12.30 5.48
N ALA A 69 4.98 11.62 6.58
CA ALA A 69 5.86 11.52 7.76
C ALA A 69 7.20 10.85 7.43
N ASP A 70 7.22 9.79 6.60
CA ASP A 70 8.45 9.12 6.16
C ASP A 70 9.31 10.04 5.27
N VAL A 71 8.70 10.67 4.26
CA VAL A 71 9.40 11.56 3.31
C VAL A 71 10.05 12.74 4.02
N ASN A 72 9.41 13.27 5.05
CA ASN A 72 9.86 14.43 5.82
C ASN A 72 10.55 14.04 7.15
N ALA A 73 10.81 12.75 7.39
CA ALA A 73 11.43 12.25 8.61
C ALA A 73 12.83 12.86 8.83
N PRO A 74 13.08 13.55 9.96
CA PRO A 74 14.39 14.14 10.24
C PRO A 74 15.40 13.10 10.73
N THR A 75 14.92 11.99 11.30
CA THR A 75 15.77 10.90 11.77
C THR A 75 15.34 9.55 11.21
N ARG A 76 16.22 8.55 11.34
CA ARG A 76 15.92 7.17 10.98
C ARG A 76 14.83 6.56 11.88
N ALA A 77 14.78 6.93 13.15
CA ALA A 77 13.74 6.45 14.07
C ALA A 77 12.35 6.95 13.64
N ASP A 78 12.25 8.20 13.18
CA ASP A 78 11.00 8.76 12.68
C ASP A 78 10.54 8.05 11.38
N ARG A 79 11.50 7.76 10.49
CA ARG A 79 11.23 6.94 9.30
C ARG A 79 10.75 5.54 9.68
N ASP A 80 11.41 4.90 10.64
CA ASP A 80 11.05 3.56 11.08
C ASP A 80 9.63 3.53 11.66
N ALA A 81 9.25 4.53 12.47
CA ALA A 81 7.91 4.68 12.99
C ALA A 81 6.88 4.89 11.87
N ALA A 82 7.18 5.73 10.87
CA ALA A 82 6.31 5.94 9.72
C ALA A 82 6.12 4.65 8.89
N ILE A 83 7.19 3.87 8.69
CA ILE A 83 7.12 2.58 8.00
C ILE A 83 6.27 1.57 8.79
N ASP A 84 6.31 1.58 10.13
CA ASP A 84 5.48 0.68 10.92
C ASP A 84 3.98 0.93 10.75
N ILE A 85 3.59 2.20 10.54
CA ILE A 85 2.21 2.57 10.20
C ILE A 85 1.88 2.10 8.77
N GLN A 86 2.79 2.29 7.81
CA GLN A 86 2.60 1.81 6.44
C GLN A 86 2.44 0.28 6.38
N LEU A 87 3.16 -0.46 7.24
CA LEU A 87 3.02 -1.91 7.40
C LEU A 87 1.68 -2.31 8.02
N ASP A 88 1.10 -1.54 8.94
CA ASP A 88 -0.22 -1.84 9.51
C ASP A 88 -1.36 -1.74 8.47
N VAL A 89 -1.20 -0.85 7.49
CA VAL A 89 -2.21 -0.63 6.45
C VAL A 89 -1.94 -1.42 5.18
N CYS A 90 -0.81 -2.14 5.08
CA CYS A 90 -0.48 -2.92 3.88
C CYS A 90 -1.27 -4.22 3.80
N ALA A 91 -1.52 -4.68 2.57
CA ALA A 91 -2.18 -5.95 2.28
C ALA A 91 -1.15 -7.09 2.38
N ALA A 92 -0.77 -7.42 3.61
CA ALA A 92 0.36 -8.29 3.91
C ALA A 92 0.24 -9.66 3.23
N GLU A 93 -0.94 -10.26 3.22
CA GLU A 93 -1.16 -11.58 2.61
C GLU A 93 -1.09 -11.50 1.08
N THR A 94 -1.71 -10.49 0.50
CA THR A 94 -1.73 -10.25 -0.95
C THR A 94 -0.35 -9.93 -1.50
N LEU A 95 0.42 -9.12 -0.77
CA LEU A 95 1.80 -8.84 -1.12
C LEU A 95 2.67 -10.09 -0.97
N ASN A 96 2.51 -10.86 0.11
CA ASN A 96 3.28 -12.09 0.32
C ASN A 96 3.03 -13.16 -0.75
N ARG A 97 1.83 -13.26 -1.33
CA ARG A 97 1.56 -14.15 -2.48
C ARG A 97 2.40 -13.84 -3.72
N ARG A 98 2.94 -12.62 -3.82
CA ARG A 98 3.81 -12.17 -4.92
C ARG A 98 5.30 -12.23 -4.58
N LYS A 99 5.65 -12.73 -3.39
CA LYS A 99 7.02 -12.81 -2.90
C LYS A 99 7.87 -13.73 -3.77
N HIS A 100 9.10 -13.31 -4.04
CA HIS A 100 10.09 -14.14 -4.74
C HIS A 100 10.74 -15.19 -3.82
N ASP A 101 11.23 -16.27 -4.42
CA ASP A 101 11.95 -17.32 -3.70
C ASP A 101 13.23 -16.75 -3.04
N GLY A 102 13.52 -17.19 -1.80
CA GLY A 102 14.72 -16.80 -1.07
C GLY A 102 14.61 -15.52 -0.22
N GLN A 103 13.42 -14.95 -0.07
CA GLN A 103 13.12 -13.90 0.90
C GLN A 103 12.13 -14.39 1.96
N THR A 104 12.30 -13.94 3.21
CA THR A 104 11.28 -14.08 4.26
C THR A 104 10.09 -13.15 3.98
N ARG A 105 8.93 -13.44 4.55
CA ARG A 105 7.71 -12.61 4.39
C ARG A 105 8.00 -11.17 4.81
N GLU A 106 8.67 -11.01 5.94
CA GLU A 106 8.97 -9.72 6.55
C GLU A 106 9.94 -8.90 5.68
N GLU A 107 10.97 -9.54 5.13
CA GLU A 107 11.91 -8.88 4.20
C GLU A 107 11.19 -8.36 2.96
N TRP A 108 10.30 -9.17 2.38
CA TRP A 108 9.54 -8.79 1.20
C TRP A 108 8.58 -7.62 1.48
N LEU A 109 7.82 -7.71 2.58
CA LEU A 109 6.90 -6.64 2.97
C LEU A 109 7.65 -5.33 3.21
N TYR A 110 8.76 -5.37 3.96
CA TYR A 110 9.59 -4.19 4.19
C TYR A 110 10.14 -3.62 2.89
N GLN A 111 10.65 -4.46 1.98
CA GLN A 111 11.18 -4.00 0.70
C GLN A 111 10.10 -3.29 -0.14
N VAL A 112 8.90 -3.84 -0.21
CA VAL A 112 7.78 -3.23 -0.96
C VAL A 112 7.32 -1.93 -0.29
N VAL A 113 7.09 -1.95 1.01
CA VAL A 113 6.54 -0.79 1.74
C VAL A 113 7.54 0.36 1.78
N SER A 114 8.82 0.09 2.05
CA SER A 114 9.87 1.13 2.06
C SER A 114 10.07 1.81 0.70
N SER A 115 9.64 1.19 -0.41
CA SER A 115 9.70 1.83 -1.72
C SER A 115 8.54 2.79 -2.00
N TRP A 116 7.45 2.73 -1.23
CA TRP A 116 6.27 3.58 -1.46
C TRP A 116 6.60 5.06 -1.22
N ALA A 117 7.24 5.38 -0.09
CA ALA A 117 7.63 6.74 0.23
C ALA A 117 8.54 7.33 -0.85
N ALA A 118 9.52 6.55 -1.34
CA ALA A 118 10.38 6.97 -2.44
C ALA A 118 9.59 7.27 -3.73
N ALA A 119 8.54 6.49 -4.03
CA ALA A 119 7.72 6.67 -5.22
C ALA A 119 6.88 7.97 -5.17
N VAL A 120 6.46 8.40 -3.98
CA VAL A 120 5.64 9.62 -3.81
C VAL A 120 6.43 10.83 -3.31
N ALA A 121 7.72 10.67 -2.98
CA ALA A 121 8.53 11.69 -2.32
C ALA A 121 8.55 13.04 -3.05
N HIS A 122 8.60 13.05 -4.38
CA HIS A 122 8.58 14.29 -5.16
C HIS A 122 7.26 15.08 -4.99
N TYR A 123 6.17 14.38 -4.73
CA TYR A 123 4.82 14.93 -4.66
C TYR A 123 4.35 15.23 -3.24
N LEU A 124 4.83 14.47 -2.25
CA LEU A 124 4.44 14.65 -0.85
C LEU A 124 5.50 15.38 0.00
N ARG A 125 6.69 15.66 -0.54
CA ARG A 125 7.66 16.51 0.15
C ARG A 125 7.12 17.94 0.30
N GLY A 126 7.26 18.49 1.49
CA GLY A 126 6.82 19.86 1.80
C GLY A 126 5.89 19.90 3.00
N ASP A 127 5.13 20.99 3.11
CA ASP A 127 4.25 21.24 4.23
C ASP A 127 2.91 20.47 4.16
N GLU A 128 2.14 20.58 5.24
CA GLU A 128 0.82 19.95 5.42
C GLU A 128 -0.25 20.43 4.42
N SER A 129 -0.06 21.61 3.81
CA SER A 129 -1.04 22.15 2.85
C SER A 129 -1.09 21.29 1.59
N ARG A 130 0.07 20.75 1.17
CA ARG A 130 0.16 19.85 0.02
C ARG A 130 -0.50 18.51 0.31
N LEU A 131 -0.28 17.95 1.49
CA LEU A 131 -0.96 16.72 1.92
C LEU A 131 -2.48 16.92 1.92
N SER A 132 -2.94 18.04 2.47
CA SER A 132 -4.37 18.38 2.51
C SER A 132 -4.99 18.51 1.11
N ALA A 133 -4.27 19.13 0.16
CA ALA A 133 -4.71 19.24 -1.23
C ALA A 133 -4.81 17.87 -1.93
N VAL A 134 -3.84 16.98 -1.70
CA VAL A 134 -3.88 15.62 -2.25
C VAL A 134 -5.04 14.83 -1.65
N LEU A 135 -5.25 14.89 -0.33
CA LEU A 135 -6.38 14.25 0.35
C LEU A 135 -7.73 14.77 -0.16
N GLY A 136 -7.85 16.08 -0.40
CA GLY A 136 -9.05 16.67 -1.00
C GLY A 136 -9.33 16.27 -2.45
N SER A 137 -8.38 15.59 -3.11
CA SER A 137 -8.50 15.15 -4.50
C SER A 137 -8.87 13.67 -4.66
N VAL A 138 -9.00 12.93 -3.55
CA VAL A 138 -9.28 11.49 -3.55
C VAL A 138 -10.59 11.21 -4.27
N VAL A 139 -10.54 10.34 -5.27
CA VAL A 139 -11.72 9.73 -5.89
C VAL A 139 -11.60 8.22 -5.74
N VAL A 140 -12.54 7.61 -5.03
CA VAL A 140 -12.58 6.16 -4.84
C VAL A 140 -13.43 5.51 -5.94
N VAL A 141 -12.91 4.42 -6.49
CA VAL A 141 -13.62 3.54 -7.43
C VAL A 141 -13.56 2.13 -6.87
N GLU A 142 -14.71 1.60 -6.44
CA GLU A 142 -14.83 0.22 -6.02
C GLU A 142 -15.30 -0.66 -7.19
N HIS A 143 -14.73 -1.86 -7.29
CA HIS A 143 -15.07 -2.85 -8.31
C HIS A 143 -14.70 -4.26 -7.82
N GLU A 144 -15.07 -5.28 -8.59
CA GLU A 144 -14.66 -6.66 -8.32
C GLU A 144 -13.52 -7.08 -9.26
N ASP A 145 -12.50 -7.75 -8.72
CA ASP A 145 -11.43 -8.39 -9.48
C ASP A 145 -11.40 -9.88 -9.10
N GLY A 146 -11.74 -10.75 -10.05
CA GLY A 146 -11.83 -12.19 -9.79
C GLY A 146 -12.88 -12.58 -8.74
N GLY A 147 -13.92 -11.77 -8.55
CA GLY A 147 -14.98 -11.99 -7.54
C GLY A 147 -14.63 -11.53 -6.13
N GLU A 148 -13.47 -10.89 -5.93
CA GLU A 148 -13.11 -10.25 -4.67
C GLU A 148 -13.23 -8.73 -4.78
N PRO A 149 -13.71 -8.04 -3.72
CA PRO A 149 -13.83 -6.59 -3.72
C PRO A 149 -12.46 -5.90 -3.71
N VAL A 150 -12.30 -4.96 -4.62
CA VAL A 150 -11.11 -4.12 -4.82
C VAL A 150 -11.54 -2.67 -4.87
N ALA A 151 -10.71 -1.79 -4.32
CA ALA A 151 -10.88 -0.35 -4.46
C ALA A 151 -9.63 0.30 -5.06
N GLU A 152 -9.83 1.32 -5.87
CA GLU A 152 -8.79 2.21 -6.36
C GLU A 152 -9.08 3.63 -5.87
N ALA A 153 -8.22 4.16 -5.00
CA ALA A 153 -8.24 5.56 -4.64
C ALA A 153 -7.29 6.32 -5.58
N ARG A 154 -7.88 7.18 -6.42
CA ARG A 154 -7.17 7.99 -7.40
C ARG A 154 -6.93 9.38 -6.81
N LEU A 155 -5.67 9.79 -6.81
CA LEU A 155 -5.15 11.00 -6.17
C LEU A 155 -4.53 11.89 -7.23
N THR A 156 -4.81 13.19 -7.21
CA THR A 156 -4.14 14.15 -8.07
C THR A 156 -2.85 14.62 -7.39
N LEU A 157 -1.69 14.24 -7.92
CA LEU A 157 -0.38 14.59 -7.36
C LEU A 157 0.23 15.84 -7.99
N ALA A 158 -0.11 16.11 -9.25
CA ALA A 158 0.22 17.32 -9.98
C ALA A 158 -1.03 17.80 -10.72
N ASP A 159 -1.28 19.11 -10.68
CA ASP A 159 -2.47 19.72 -11.26
C ASP A 159 -2.55 19.42 -12.76
N PRO A 160 -3.69 18.96 -13.30
CA PRO A 160 -3.89 18.84 -14.75
C PRO A 160 -3.73 20.15 -15.55
N ALA A 161 -3.73 21.31 -14.89
CA ALA A 161 -3.36 22.60 -15.49
C ALA A 161 -1.83 22.78 -15.62
N ASP A 162 -1.02 21.91 -15.04
CA ASP A 162 0.43 21.89 -15.24
C ASP A 162 0.74 21.59 -16.72
N PRO A 163 1.54 22.43 -17.40
CA PRO A 163 1.94 22.20 -18.79
C PRO A 163 2.68 20.88 -19.02
N ARG A 164 3.13 20.19 -17.97
CA ARG A 164 3.76 18.85 -18.01
C ARG A 164 2.75 17.69 -18.00
N GLY A 165 1.45 17.98 -17.86
CA GLY A 165 0.37 17.00 -17.74
C GLY A 165 0.13 16.58 -16.28
N GLY A 166 -1.14 16.27 -15.96
CA GLY A 166 -1.52 15.81 -14.62
C GLY A 166 -0.90 14.45 -14.29
N VAL A 167 -0.43 14.30 -13.06
CA VAL A 167 0.05 13.01 -12.53
C VAL A 167 -0.94 12.52 -11.50
N TYR A 168 -1.42 11.29 -11.68
CA TYR A 168 -2.28 10.63 -10.71
C TYR A 168 -1.52 9.49 -10.03
N ALA A 169 -1.68 9.42 -8.71
CA ALA A 169 -1.40 8.19 -7.97
C ALA A 169 -2.68 7.37 -7.85
N ILE A 170 -2.55 6.07 -7.99
CA ILE A 170 -3.61 5.11 -7.75
C ILE A 170 -3.16 4.24 -6.59
N VAL A 171 -3.81 4.39 -5.44
CA VAL A 171 -3.64 3.49 -4.30
C VAL A 171 -4.65 2.37 -4.51
N ARG A 172 -4.15 1.14 -4.67
CA ARG A 172 -5.01 -0.04 -4.84
C ARG A 172 -5.20 -0.75 -3.50
N LEU A 173 -6.44 -0.91 -3.09
CA LEU A 173 -6.83 -1.58 -1.86
C LEU A 173 -7.57 -2.88 -2.14
N VAL A 174 -7.38 -3.85 -1.25
CA VAL A 174 -8.05 -5.15 -1.26
C VAL A 174 -8.59 -5.43 0.15
N ARG A 175 -9.57 -6.32 0.25
CA ARG A 175 -10.08 -6.79 1.54
C ARG A 175 -9.29 -8.01 2.01
N GLU A 176 -8.64 -7.93 3.18
CA GLU A 176 -7.95 -9.06 3.80
C GLU A 176 -8.62 -9.48 5.11
N GLY A 177 -8.75 -10.79 5.34
CA GLY A 177 -9.27 -11.33 6.60
C GLY A 177 -8.24 -11.23 7.74
N ALA A 178 -8.72 -11.17 8.97
CA ALA A 178 -7.86 -11.24 10.15
C ALA A 178 -7.05 -12.54 10.20
N ALA A 179 -5.81 -12.47 10.70
CA ALA A 179 -4.96 -13.65 10.84
C ALA A 179 -5.52 -14.60 11.91
N GLY A 180 -5.68 -15.88 11.57
CA GLY A 180 -6.01 -16.94 12.53
C GLY A 180 -7.47 -17.44 12.52
N ASP A 181 -8.38 -16.80 11.78
CA ASP A 181 -9.78 -17.22 11.77
C ASP A 181 -10.07 -18.17 10.59
N SER A 182 -10.26 -19.45 10.90
CA SER A 182 -10.70 -20.50 9.96
C SER A 182 -12.22 -20.50 9.72
N VAL A 183 -12.90 -19.38 9.98
CA VAL A 183 -14.37 -19.28 9.92
C VAL A 183 -14.76 -18.42 8.72
N ALA A 184 -15.75 -18.86 7.97
CA ALA A 184 -16.25 -18.27 6.73
C ALA A 184 -16.77 -16.82 6.83
N GLU A 185 -16.64 -16.16 7.98
CA GLU A 185 -16.99 -14.75 8.21
C GLU A 185 -15.90 -14.00 9.00
N ALA A 186 -14.62 -14.36 8.85
CA ALA A 186 -13.54 -13.54 9.40
C ALA A 186 -13.67 -12.11 8.87
N ALA A 187 -13.74 -11.13 9.79
CA ALA A 187 -13.87 -9.73 9.45
C ALA A 187 -12.78 -9.33 8.43
N LYS A 188 -13.19 -8.76 7.29
CA LYS A 188 -12.27 -8.32 6.24
C LYS A 188 -11.99 -6.82 6.35
N PHE A 189 -10.72 -6.45 6.29
CA PHE A 189 -10.24 -5.07 6.43
C PHE A 189 -9.72 -4.56 5.11
N TRP A 190 -9.97 -3.29 4.77
CA TRP A 190 -9.32 -2.67 3.62
C TRP A 190 -7.82 -2.51 3.89
N ARG A 191 -7.00 -2.98 2.94
CA ARG A 191 -5.54 -2.95 3.03
C ARG A 191 -4.90 -2.62 1.69
N VAL A 192 -3.77 -1.93 1.73
CA VAL A 192 -3.09 -1.36 0.56
C VAL A 192 -2.20 -2.41 -0.10
N SER A 193 -2.52 -2.75 -1.34
CA SER A 193 -1.78 -3.75 -2.14
C SER A 193 -0.76 -3.14 -3.11
N GLY A 194 -0.77 -1.81 -3.28
CA GLY A 194 0.19 -1.12 -4.13
C GLY A 194 -0.15 0.34 -4.38
N ILE A 195 0.85 1.08 -4.83
CA ILE A 195 0.73 2.46 -5.32
C ILE A 195 1.24 2.48 -6.76
N TYR A 196 0.42 2.97 -7.67
CA TYR A 196 0.71 3.06 -9.10
C TYR A 196 0.63 4.51 -9.56
N PHE A 197 1.27 4.82 -10.69
CA PHE A 197 1.29 6.16 -11.25
C PHE A 197 0.81 6.12 -12.70
N GLN A 198 -0.06 7.06 -13.04
CA GLN A 198 -0.51 7.25 -14.41
C GLN A 198 -0.29 8.70 -14.84
N PRO A 199 0.47 8.95 -15.92
CA PRO A 199 0.48 10.26 -16.56
C PRO A 199 -0.82 10.44 -17.34
N GLY A 200 -1.50 11.60 -17.25
CA GLY A 200 -2.67 11.83 -18.12
C GLY A 200 -3.68 12.90 -17.69
N ARG A 201 -4.89 12.79 -18.25
CA ARG A 201 -6.07 13.63 -17.93
C ARG A 201 -6.79 13.09 -16.70
N ARG A 202 -7.43 13.99 -15.95
CA ARG A 202 -8.20 13.73 -14.72
C ARG A 202 -9.04 12.47 -14.87
N PRO A 203 -8.95 11.49 -13.93
CA PRO A 203 -9.89 10.39 -13.92
C PRO A 203 -11.29 10.97 -13.84
N ALA A 204 -12.14 10.62 -14.80
CA ALA A 204 -13.54 10.97 -14.72
C ALA A 204 -14.08 10.42 -13.39
N PRO A 205 -14.87 11.21 -12.63
CA PRO A 205 -15.63 10.62 -11.53
C PRO A 205 -16.40 9.42 -12.07
N ALA A 206 -16.48 8.33 -11.30
CA ALA A 206 -17.36 7.23 -11.65
C ALA A 206 -18.74 7.83 -11.94
N LEU A 207 -19.20 7.68 -13.18
CA LEU A 207 -20.55 8.10 -13.56
C LEU A 207 -21.51 7.08 -12.93
N ASP A 208 -21.76 7.25 -11.64
CA ASP A 208 -22.92 6.64 -11.01
C ASP A 208 -24.16 7.29 -11.61
N GLY A 209 -24.73 6.64 -12.62
CA GLY A 209 -26.17 6.60 -12.84
C GLY A 209 -26.93 7.91 -13.04
N ILE A 210 -26.31 9.03 -13.46
CA ILE A 210 -27.06 10.23 -13.83
C ILE A 210 -27.39 10.21 -15.34
N ALA A 211 -28.57 9.65 -15.61
CA ALA A 211 -29.46 9.96 -16.74
C ALA A 211 -28.98 9.65 -18.18
N ALA A 212 -28.99 8.37 -18.54
CA ALA A 212 -29.49 7.97 -19.86
C ALA A 212 -31.02 8.08 -19.87
N ARG A 213 -31.55 9.31 -19.90
CA ARG A 213 -32.98 9.59 -20.12
C ARG A 213 -33.20 10.98 -20.72
N ASP A 214 -32.41 11.33 -21.74
CA ASP A 214 -32.89 12.29 -22.73
C ASP A 214 -33.70 11.52 -23.77
N GLY A 215 -35.01 11.65 -23.63
CA GLY A 215 -35.98 11.17 -24.62
C GLY A 215 -35.79 11.92 -25.93
N ALA A 216 -35.02 11.35 -26.85
CA ALA A 216 -35.23 11.58 -28.27
C ALA A 216 -36.40 10.70 -28.72
N SER A 217 -37.63 11.19 -28.50
CA SER A 217 -38.78 10.67 -29.24
C SER A 217 -38.53 10.93 -30.71
N ASP A 218 -38.33 9.85 -31.46
CA ASP A 218 -38.49 9.77 -32.90
C ASP A 218 -39.89 10.25 -33.27
N VAL A 219 -40.02 11.56 -33.55
CA VAL A 219 -41.18 12.10 -34.26
C VAL A 219 -40.87 11.99 -35.74
N ARG A 220 -41.36 10.90 -36.36
CA ARG A 220 -41.49 10.78 -37.81
C ARG A 220 -42.25 12.00 -38.35
N PRO A 221 -41.72 12.75 -39.33
CA PRO A 221 -42.54 13.68 -40.09
C PRO A 221 -43.55 12.88 -40.93
N ALA A 222 -44.83 13.15 -40.70
CA ALA A 222 -45.93 12.64 -41.50
C ALA A 222 -45.92 13.26 -42.90
N ASP A 223 -46.27 12.42 -43.87
CA ASP A 223 -46.49 12.67 -45.29
C ASP A 223 -46.92 14.10 -45.65
N ALA A 224 -46.16 14.73 -46.55
CA ALA A 224 -46.65 15.87 -47.32
C ALA A 224 -47.49 15.37 -48.51
N PRO A 225 -48.74 15.81 -48.68
CA PRO A 225 -49.54 15.42 -49.83
C PRO A 225 -49.09 16.16 -51.09
N SER A 226 -48.91 15.39 -52.16
CA SER A 226 -48.80 15.83 -53.55
C SER A 226 -49.85 16.89 -53.88
N ARG A 227 -49.41 18.05 -54.38
CA ARG A 227 -50.28 18.96 -55.13
C ARG A 227 -49.80 19.09 -56.57
N GLN A 228 -50.72 18.71 -57.44
CA GLN A 228 -50.75 18.89 -58.88
C GLN A 228 -50.85 20.38 -59.26
N GLY A 229 -50.31 20.72 -60.44
CA GLY A 229 -50.89 21.68 -61.37
C GLY A 229 -50.64 23.16 -61.13
N LEU A 230 -49.75 23.75 -61.92
CA LEU A 230 -50.07 24.63 -63.07
C LEU A 230 -48.83 24.84 -63.94
#